data_AF-A0A918N4X0-F1
#
_entry.id   AF-A0A918N4X0-F1
#
_cell.length_a   1.000
_cell.length_b   1.000
_cell.length_c   1.000
_cell.angle_alpha   90.00
_cell.angle_beta   90.00
_cell.angle_gamma   90.00
#
_symmetry.space_group_name_H-M   'P 1'
#
loop_
_entity.id
_entity.type
_entity.pdbx_description
1 polymer ?
#
loop_
_entity_poly.entity_id
_entity_poly.type
_entity_poly.pdbx_seq_one_letter_code
_entity_poly.pdbx_strand_id
1 'polypeptide(L)'
;MTLNKKEYIRKGKCIWCLKSKPEVEFYTKPHTIPKKLNSHNIGFDICDSCNSFFGSDNKLDKVTYSVDKVLKEFFNVHKFLLNNKKDSNSWKKFKSQFFNYYHTSKTLKLKIDYRRNATYINQLTRKFKRGIYNIFLQEYHRNTENGLDNKFDKIREFVRYDIGELPLYYLKNSNGVKMTEDLDLSHGLPFNGYLIEILDKYGFYHLSMIGLNFYLEATEKAKLNLDYLIKDSNHLIGTGFVFKELIELKKLNEIDFTLRNWD
;
A
#
# COMPACT_ATOMS: atom_id res chain seq x y z
N MET A 1 41.72 0.35 -9.81
CA MET A 1 40.68 -0.63 -9.44
C MET A 1 39.38 0.12 -9.18
N THR A 2 38.47 0.15 -10.15
CA THR A 2 37.13 0.70 -9.97
C THR A 2 36.36 -0.20 -9.01
N LEU A 3 35.89 0.35 -7.89
CA LEU A 3 34.97 -0.36 -7.00
C LEU A 3 33.75 -0.79 -7.82
N ASN A 4 33.57 -2.09 -8.03
CA ASN A 4 32.34 -2.61 -8.61
C ASN A 4 31.16 -2.18 -7.73
N LYS A 5 30.31 -1.28 -8.26
CA LYS A 5 29.11 -0.83 -7.56
C LYS A 5 28.22 -2.05 -7.30
N LYS A 6 27.68 -2.17 -6.09
CA LYS A 6 26.74 -3.23 -5.73
C LYS A 6 25.47 -3.10 -6.58
N GLU A 7 25.07 -4.19 -7.21
CA GLU A 7 23.84 -4.28 -7.98
C GLU A 7 22.75 -5.05 -7.21
N TYR A 8 21.49 -4.69 -7.47
CA TYR A 8 20.30 -5.30 -6.87
C TYR A 8 19.55 -6.11 -7.93
N ILE A 9 20.14 -7.21 -8.37
CA ILE A 9 19.65 -8.03 -9.51
C ILE A 9 19.54 -9.50 -9.11
N ARG A 10 18.50 -10.19 -9.61
CA ARG A 10 18.44 -11.66 -9.69
C ARG A 10 18.23 -12.14 -11.11
N LYS A 11 17.26 -11.57 -11.83
CA LYS A 11 16.92 -11.90 -13.22
C LYS A 11 17.44 -10.90 -14.25
N GLY A 12 17.77 -9.68 -13.83
CA GLY A 12 18.34 -8.65 -14.73
C GLY A 12 17.31 -7.98 -15.64
N LYS A 13 16.03 -8.06 -15.27
CA LYS A 13 14.89 -7.46 -15.97
C LYS A 13 14.02 -6.75 -14.96
N CYS A 14 13.70 -5.48 -15.20
CA CYS A 14 12.93 -4.68 -14.26
C CYS A 14 11.48 -5.19 -14.15
N ILE A 15 11.00 -5.47 -12.94
CA ILE A 15 9.61 -5.93 -12.71
C ILE A 15 8.55 -4.90 -13.11
N TRP A 16 8.92 -3.63 -13.27
CA TRP A 16 7.99 -2.54 -13.57
C TRP A 16 7.95 -2.14 -15.04
N CYS A 17 9.13 -1.89 -15.64
CA CYS A 17 9.20 -1.45 -17.03
C CYS A 17 9.61 -2.55 -18.01
N LEU A 18 9.87 -3.77 -17.52
CA LEU A 18 10.27 -4.94 -18.31
C LEU A 18 11.56 -4.78 -19.14
N LYS A 19 12.29 -3.67 -18.98
CA LYS A 19 13.59 -3.46 -19.61
C LYS A 19 14.68 -4.25 -18.89
N SER A 20 15.66 -4.71 -19.66
CA SER A 20 16.82 -5.47 -19.18
C SER A 20 18.09 -4.68 -19.35
N LYS A 21 19.19 -5.17 -18.75
CA LYS A 21 20.52 -4.66 -19.10
C LYS A 21 20.81 -4.86 -20.59
N PRO A 22 21.53 -3.94 -21.25
CA PRO A 22 22.12 -2.71 -20.71
C PRO A 22 21.20 -1.48 -20.73
N GLU A 23 19.92 -1.60 -21.13
CA GLU A 23 19.01 -0.45 -21.28
C GLU A 23 18.70 0.28 -19.96
N VAL A 24 18.86 -0.41 -18.83
CA VAL A 24 18.59 0.12 -17.49
C VAL A 24 19.62 -0.38 -16.48
N GLU A 25 19.81 0.43 -15.42
CA GLU A 25 20.73 0.16 -14.32
C GLU A 25 19.98 -0.28 -13.05
N PHE A 26 20.68 -0.95 -12.13
CA PHE A 26 20.12 -1.50 -10.88
C PHE A 26 21.06 -1.26 -9.68
N TYR A 27 21.66 -0.07 -9.59
CA TYR A 27 22.62 0.27 -8.54
C TYR A 27 21.97 0.87 -7.29
N THR A 28 20.73 1.36 -7.40
CA THR A 28 20.00 2.00 -6.31
C THR A 28 19.26 0.98 -5.50
N LYS A 29 19.49 0.98 -4.19
CA LYS A 29 18.84 0.11 -3.22
C LYS A 29 17.30 0.24 -3.29
N PRO A 30 16.55 -0.79 -3.72
CA PRO A 30 15.10 -0.70 -3.79
C PRO A 30 14.49 -1.17 -2.47
N HIS A 31 13.77 -0.28 -1.79
CA HIS A 31 12.97 -0.63 -0.62
C HIS A 31 11.60 -1.10 -1.09
N THR A 32 11.24 -2.34 -0.81
CA THR A 32 9.96 -2.93 -1.26
C THR A 32 8.75 -2.33 -0.56
N ILE A 33 8.95 -1.89 0.68
CA ILE A 33 8.02 -1.09 1.47
C ILE A 33 8.77 0.18 1.88
N PRO A 34 8.15 1.38 1.85
CA PRO A 34 8.85 2.61 2.20
C PRO A 34 9.58 2.53 3.54
N LYS A 35 10.86 2.95 3.58
CA LYS A 35 11.80 2.77 4.71
C LYS A 35 11.25 3.13 6.11
N LYS A 36 10.35 4.12 6.21
CA LYS A 36 9.75 4.54 7.50
C LYS A 36 8.59 3.64 7.96
N LEU A 37 8.02 2.83 7.06
CA LEU A 37 7.06 1.79 7.37
C LEU A 37 7.77 0.45 7.62
N ASN A 38 8.81 0.15 6.84
CA ASN A 38 9.69 -0.99 7.05
C ASN A 38 11.10 -0.69 6.51
N SER A 39 12.09 -0.66 7.40
CA SER A 39 13.47 -0.31 7.04
C SER A 39 14.31 -1.45 6.48
N HIS A 40 13.84 -2.70 6.58
CA HIS A 40 14.68 -3.89 6.45
C HIS A 40 14.53 -4.60 5.11
N ASN A 41 13.35 -4.56 4.49
CA ASN A 41 13.10 -5.31 3.27
C ASN A 41 13.68 -4.58 2.05
N ILE A 42 14.66 -5.23 1.42
CA ILE A 42 15.32 -4.77 0.21
C ILE A 42 14.93 -5.71 -0.94
N GLY A 43 14.48 -5.13 -2.04
CA GLY A 43 14.12 -5.86 -3.24
C GLY A 43 15.29 -6.07 -4.19
N PHE A 44 14.98 -6.58 -5.37
CA PHE A 44 15.89 -6.74 -6.49
C PHE A 44 15.06 -6.66 -7.78
N ASP A 45 15.75 -6.54 -8.93
CA ASP A 45 15.14 -6.44 -10.26
C ASP A 45 14.17 -5.25 -10.38
N ILE A 46 14.49 -4.14 -9.72
CA ILE A 46 13.81 -2.85 -9.87
C ILE A 46 14.86 -1.86 -10.36
N CYS A 47 14.74 -1.41 -11.60
CA CYS A 47 15.75 -0.52 -12.17
C CYS A 47 15.72 0.86 -11.51
N ASP A 48 16.85 1.57 -11.60
CA ASP A 48 17.08 2.85 -10.96
C ASP A 48 16.03 3.90 -11.36
N SER A 49 15.60 3.90 -12.62
CA SER A 49 14.56 4.82 -13.11
C SER A 49 13.18 4.52 -12.51
N CYS A 50 12.81 3.24 -12.34
CA CYS A 50 11.54 2.87 -11.71
C CYS A 50 11.59 3.07 -10.20
N ASN A 51 12.72 2.74 -9.55
CA ASN A 51 12.93 3.01 -8.13
C ASN A 51 12.80 4.52 -7.82
N SER A 52 13.47 5.35 -8.63
CA SER A 52 13.36 6.81 -8.54
C SER A 52 11.93 7.33 -8.78
N PHE A 53 11.22 6.75 -9.75
CA PHE A 53 9.84 7.14 -10.08
C PHE A 53 8.87 7.03 -8.88
N PHE A 54 8.94 5.94 -8.10
CA PHE A 54 8.05 5.76 -6.94
C PHE A 54 8.42 6.66 -5.75
N GLY A 55 9.70 6.99 -5.61
CA GLY A 55 10.24 7.81 -4.51
C GLY A 55 10.22 9.33 -4.75
N SER A 56 10.12 9.78 -6.02
CA SER A 56 10.28 11.19 -6.40
C SER A 56 8.95 11.92 -6.55
N ASP A 57 8.91 13.17 -6.08
CA ASP A 57 7.75 14.05 -6.26
C ASP A 57 7.64 14.50 -7.72
N ASN A 58 6.41 14.63 -8.20
CA ASN A 58 6.12 15.14 -9.54
C ASN A 58 5.41 16.49 -9.43
N LYS A 59 6.12 17.58 -9.71
CA LYS A 59 5.56 18.94 -9.62
C LYS A 59 4.46 19.24 -10.64
N LEU A 60 4.34 18.41 -11.68
CA LEU A 60 3.30 18.55 -12.71
C LEU A 60 1.95 17.95 -12.27
N ASP A 61 1.96 17.05 -11.28
CA ASP A 61 0.74 16.45 -10.74
C ASP A 61 0.02 17.42 -9.79
N LYS A 62 -1.32 17.37 -9.80
CA LYS A 62 -2.13 18.11 -8.81
C LYS A 62 -1.82 17.67 -7.38
N VAL A 63 -1.58 16.37 -7.19
CA VAL A 63 -0.97 15.78 -5.99
C VAL A 63 0.52 15.61 -6.25
N THR A 64 1.33 16.59 -5.85
CA THR A 64 2.76 16.61 -6.21
C THR A 64 3.59 15.52 -5.55
N TYR A 65 3.11 14.93 -4.46
CA TYR A 65 3.84 13.91 -3.72
C TYR A 65 3.98 12.58 -4.46
N SER A 66 5.11 11.91 -4.27
CA SER A 66 5.36 10.58 -4.82
C SER A 66 4.38 9.52 -4.30
N VAL A 67 4.26 8.40 -5.03
CA VAL A 67 3.45 7.23 -4.63
C VAL A 67 3.87 6.74 -3.25
N ASP A 68 5.18 6.58 -3.02
CA ASP A 68 5.70 6.10 -1.74
C ASP A 68 5.46 7.09 -0.60
N LYS A 69 5.52 8.40 -0.86
CA LYS A 69 5.24 9.41 0.17
C LYS A 69 3.78 9.41 0.57
N VAL A 70 2.86 9.31 -0.40
CA VAL A 70 1.43 9.19 -0.13
C VAL A 70 1.18 7.95 0.72
N LEU A 71 1.58 6.76 0.26
CA LEU A 71 1.38 5.50 0.98
C LEU A 71 1.94 5.55 2.41
N LYS A 72 3.20 5.96 2.54
CA LYS A 72 3.90 6.11 3.81
C LYS A 72 3.17 7.01 4.79
N GLU A 73 2.60 8.11 4.30
CA GLU A 73 1.94 9.06 5.17
C GLU A 73 0.65 8.49 5.76
N PHE A 74 -0.21 7.88 4.94
CA PHE A 74 -1.45 7.28 5.39
C PHE A 74 -1.21 6.19 6.45
N PHE A 75 -0.25 5.29 6.23
CA PHE A 75 0.09 4.26 7.21
C PHE A 75 0.76 4.82 8.46
N ASN A 76 1.65 5.81 8.36
CA ASN A 76 2.26 6.41 9.57
C ASN A 76 1.25 7.16 10.44
N VAL A 77 0.24 7.76 9.82
CA VAL A 77 -0.85 8.41 10.55
C VAL A 77 -1.69 7.38 11.30
N HIS A 78 -2.01 6.27 10.65
CA HIS A 78 -2.74 5.18 11.30
C HIS A 78 -1.90 4.52 12.41
N LYS A 79 -0.62 4.24 12.15
CA LYS A 79 0.37 3.78 13.15
C LYS A 79 0.45 4.74 14.35
N PHE A 80 0.51 6.04 14.08
CA PHE A 80 0.48 7.04 15.13
C PHE A 80 -0.76 6.85 15.97
N LEU A 81 -1.97 6.75 15.40
CA LEU A 81 -3.21 6.61 16.16
C LEU A 81 -3.32 5.31 16.97
N LEU A 82 -2.83 4.19 16.44
CA LEU A 82 -2.80 2.91 17.13
C LEU A 82 -1.76 2.84 18.26
N ASN A 83 -0.73 3.68 18.23
CA ASN A 83 0.32 3.64 19.25
C ASN A 83 -0.24 4.00 20.65
N ASN A 84 -0.14 3.04 21.56
CA ASN A 84 -0.57 3.16 22.96
C ASN A 84 0.52 3.74 23.89
N LYS A 85 1.78 3.87 23.43
CA LYS A 85 2.91 4.43 24.19
C LYS A 85 2.96 5.97 24.17
N LYS A 86 1.83 6.65 23.94
CA LYS A 86 1.77 8.11 23.86
C LYS A 86 1.64 8.73 25.24
N ASP A 87 2.41 9.77 25.50
CA ASP A 87 2.18 10.70 26.61
C ASP A 87 1.20 11.83 26.21
N SER A 88 0.83 12.66 27.18
CA SER A 88 -0.05 13.83 26.99
C SER A 88 0.50 14.90 26.04
N ASN A 89 1.78 14.81 25.63
CA ASN A 89 2.44 15.76 24.75
C ASN A 89 2.78 15.20 23.37
N SER A 90 2.58 13.90 23.13
CA SER A 90 2.97 13.19 21.90
C SER A 90 2.28 13.75 20.66
N TRP A 91 1.09 14.32 20.82
CA TRP A 91 0.35 15.00 19.75
C TRP A 91 1.06 16.26 19.23
N LYS A 92 1.85 16.97 20.06
CA LYS A 92 2.60 18.16 19.64
C LYS A 92 3.68 17.84 18.62
N LYS A 93 4.14 16.58 18.60
CA LYS A 93 5.14 16.07 17.64
C LYS A 93 4.51 15.51 16.37
N PHE A 94 3.18 15.36 16.33
CA PHE A 94 2.49 14.89 15.14
C PHE A 94 2.59 15.92 14.02
N LYS A 95 3.19 15.52 12.91
CA LYS A 95 3.27 16.32 11.68
C LYS A 95 2.83 15.46 10.52
N SER A 96 1.82 15.94 9.79
CA SER A 96 1.33 15.32 8.56
C SER A 96 1.13 16.41 7.51
N GLN A 97 1.43 16.09 6.25
CA GLN A 97 1.12 16.91 5.08
C GLN A 97 -0.37 16.89 4.76
N PHE A 98 -1.02 15.75 4.96
CA PHE A 98 -2.41 15.54 4.57
C PHE A 98 -3.40 15.69 5.73
N PHE A 99 -2.99 15.57 6.99
CA PHE A 99 -3.91 15.47 8.12
C PHE A 99 -3.63 16.48 9.25
N ASN A 100 -4.71 16.99 9.83
CA ASN A 100 -4.77 17.68 11.11
C ASN A 100 -5.19 16.67 12.18
N TYR A 101 -4.51 16.69 13.33
CA TYR A 101 -4.88 15.91 14.50
C TYR A 101 -5.38 16.84 15.61
N TYR A 102 -6.59 16.60 16.09
CA TYR A 102 -7.24 17.34 17.17
C TYR A 102 -7.16 16.50 18.44
N HIS A 103 -6.22 16.81 19.32
CA HIS A 103 -5.92 15.99 20.49
C HIS A 103 -7.11 15.82 21.44
N THR A 104 -7.82 16.89 21.75
CA THR A 104 -8.95 16.90 22.70
C THR A 104 -10.05 15.95 22.29
N SER A 105 -10.38 15.91 21.00
CA SER A 105 -11.42 15.03 20.45
C SER A 105 -10.87 13.72 19.89
N LYS A 106 -9.55 13.49 20.00
CA LYS A 106 -8.81 12.38 19.37
C LYS A 106 -9.11 12.19 17.88
N THR A 107 -9.56 13.25 17.20
CA THR A 107 -9.99 13.16 15.81
C THR A 107 -8.88 13.56 14.85
N LEU A 108 -8.82 12.87 13.73
CA LEU A 108 -7.96 13.22 12.61
C LEU A 108 -8.83 13.74 11.46
N LYS A 109 -8.48 14.86 10.82
CA LYS A 109 -9.18 15.38 9.62
C LYS A 109 -8.17 15.60 8.51
N LEU A 110 -8.48 15.23 7.26
CA LEU A 110 -7.64 15.67 6.15
C LEU A 110 -7.67 17.21 6.10
N LYS A 111 -6.50 17.80 5.82
CA LYS A 111 -6.25 19.24 5.65
C LYS A 111 -6.94 19.81 4.43
N ILE A 112 -7.33 18.96 3.48
CA ILE A 112 -7.92 19.36 2.21
C ILE A 112 -9.44 19.31 2.32
N ASP A 113 -10.08 20.38 1.87
CA ASP A 113 -11.54 20.40 1.72
C ASP A 113 -11.96 19.53 0.53
N TYR A 114 -12.46 18.34 0.87
CA TYR A 114 -12.94 17.31 -0.06
C TYR A 114 -14.05 17.77 -0.99
N ARG A 115 -14.90 18.70 -0.55
CA ARG A 115 -16.07 19.11 -1.34
C ARG A 115 -15.69 20.04 -2.48
N ARG A 116 -14.59 20.78 -2.32
CA ARG A 116 -14.13 21.78 -3.29
C ARG A 116 -13.05 21.27 -4.25
N ASN A 117 -12.47 20.08 -4.00
CA ASN A 117 -11.31 19.57 -4.75
C ASN A 117 -11.40 18.10 -5.19
N ALA A 118 -12.52 17.71 -5.83
CA ALA A 118 -12.75 16.32 -6.28
C ALA A 118 -11.58 15.72 -7.08
N THR A 119 -11.00 16.46 -8.03
CA THR A 119 -9.85 16.00 -8.83
C THR A 119 -8.63 15.66 -7.97
N TYR A 120 -8.35 16.45 -6.93
CA TYR A 120 -7.21 16.21 -6.04
C TYR A 120 -7.42 14.89 -5.29
N ILE A 121 -8.62 14.68 -4.74
CA ILE A 121 -8.95 13.48 -3.98
C ILE A 121 -8.91 12.22 -4.85
N ASN A 122 -9.39 12.31 -6.09
CA ASN A 122 -9.31 11.20 -7.02
C ASN A 122 -7.85 10.84 -7.31
N GLN A 123 -6.99 11.83 -7.59
CA GLN A 123 -5.57 11.58 -7.83
C GLN A 123 -4.85 11.08 -6.57
N LEU A 124 -5.18 11.60 -5.38
CA LEU A 124 -4.60 11.13 -4.12
C LEU A 124 -4.99 9.68 -3.84
N THR A 125 -6.27 9.35 -4.05
CA THR A 125 -6.79 7.98 -3.88
C THR A 125 -6.13 7.03 -4.86
N ARG A 126 -6.00 7.43 -6.12
CA ARG A 126 -5.30 6.67 -7.15
C ARG A 126 -3.82 6.45 -6.80
N LYS A 127 -3.11 7.47 -6.32
CA LYS A 127 -1.72 7.32 -5.83
C LYS A 127 -1.61 6.38 -4.63
N PHE A 128 -2.55 6.42 -3.70
CA PHE A 128 -2.57 5.47 -2.59
C PHE A 128 -2.79 4.04 -3.05
N LYS A 129 -3.80 3.79 -3.92
CA LYS A 129 -4.03 2.46 -4.53
C LYS A 129 -2.78 1.96 -5.24
N ARG A 130 -2.15 2.81 -6.06
CA ARG A 130 -0.89 2.49 -6.74
C ARG A 130 0.20 2.12 -5.76
N GLY A 131 0.27 2.79 -4.60
CA GLY A 131 1.21 2.45 -3.53
C GLY A 131 0.95 1.06 -2.93
N ILE A 132 -0.30 0.69 -2.69
CA ILE A 132 -0.68 -0.66 -2.20
C ILE A 132 -0.26 -1.74 -3.20
N TYR A 133 -0.57 -1.55 -4.47
CA TYR A 133 -0.16 -2.49 -5.53
C TYR A 133 1.37 -2.49 -5.77
N ASN A 134 2.04 -1.35 -5.56
CA ASN A 134 3.50 -1.23 -5.62
C ASN A 134 4.18 -2.13 -4.59
N ILE A 135 3.78 -2.03 -3.32
CA ILE A 135 4.36 -2.86 -2.25
C ILE A 135 4.03 -4.35 -2.45
N PHE A 136 2.84 -4.66 -2.96
CA PHE A 136 2.44 -6.03 -3.27
C PHE A 136 3.38 -6.68 -4.28
N LEU A 137 3.56 -6.09 -5.47
CA LEU A 137 4.35 -6.72 -6.53
C LEU A 137 5.84 -6.81 -6.16
N GLN A 138 6.36 -5.77 -5.49
CA GLN A 138 7.75 -5.78 -5.01
C GLN A 138 7.98 -6.86 -3.95
N GLU A 139 7.10 -7.01 -2.96
CA GLU A 139 7.23 -8.07 -1.96
C GLU A 139 6.96 -9.46 -2.56
N TYR A 140 5.99 -9.59 -3.48
CA TYR A 140 5.74 -10.85 -4.19
C TYR A 140 7.01 -11.29 -4.92
N HIS A 141 7.65 -10.40 -5.68
CA HIS A 141 8.89 -10.71 -6.37
C HIS A 141 10.04 -11.01 -5.41
N ARG A 142 10.17 -10.27 -4.29
CA ARG A 142 11.19 -10.54 -3.28
C ARG A 142 11.08 -11.94 -2.69
N ASN A 143 9.87 -12.46 -2.51
CA ASN A 143 9.63 -13.77 -1.90
C ASN A 143 9.58 -14.93 -2.91
N THR A 144 9.22 -14.67 -4.17
CA THR A 144 8.96 -15.74 -5.16
C THR A 144 9.82 -15.66 -6.42
N GLU A 145 10.50 -14.54 -6.65
CA GLU A 145 11.19 -14.18 -7.90
C GLU A 145 10.29 -14.15 -9.16
N ASN A 146 8.96 -14.29 -9.00
CA ASN A 146 8.01 -14.45 -10.10
C ASN A 146 7.26 -13.16 -10.48
N GLY A 147 7.61 -12.03 -9.88
CA GLY A 147 7.03 -10.71 -10.24
C GLY A 147 7.28 -10.22 -11.68
N LEU A 148 7.89 -11.02 -12.56
CA LEU A 148 8.01 -10.77 -14.01
C LEU A 148 6.90 -11.45 -14.84
N ASP A 149 6.05 -12.28 -14.21
CA ASP A 149 4.93 -12.96 -14.84
C ASP A 149 3.96 -11.95 -15.50
N ASN A 150 3.41 -12.32 -16.67
CA ASN A 150 2.50 -11.48 -17.46
C ASN A 150 1.13 -11.32 -16.77
N LYS A 151 0.77 -12.22 -15.83
CA LYS A 151 -0.45 -12.07 -15.03
C LYS A 151 -0.52 -10.76 -14.23
N PHE A 152 0.63 -10.09 -14.04
CA PHE A 152 0.75 -8.80 -13.37
C PHE A 152 0.86 -7.59 -14.32
N ASP A 153 0.67 -7.76 -15.64
CA ASP A 153 0.81 -6.65 -16.60
C ASP A 153 -0.14 -5.49 -16.30
N LYS A 154 -1.38 -5.77 -15.89
CA LYS A 154 -2.33 -4.70 -15.48
C LYS A 154 -1.89 -3.96 -14.23
N ILE A 155 -1.21 -4.63 -13.31
CA ILE A 155 -0.57 -3.95 -12.17
C ILE A 155 0.53 -3.02 -12.67
N ARG A 156 1.35 -3.43 -13.63
CA ARG A 156 2.40 -2.57 -14.21
C ARG A 156 1.80 -1.36 -14.91
N GLU A 157 0.79 -1.56 -15.75
CA GLU A 157 0.04 -0.49 -16.43
C GLU A 157 -0.50 0.53 -15.42
N PHE A 158 -1.21 0.07 -14.40
CA PHE A 158 -1.81 0.93 -13.38
C PHE A 158 -0.77 1.62 -12.50
N VAL A 159 0.19 0.88 -11.97
CA VAL A 159 1.14 1.39 -10.97
C VAL A 159 2.24 2.22 -11.60
N ARG A 160 2.85 1.76 -12.70
CA ARG A 160 4.01 2.42 -13.31
C ARG A 160 3.61 3.48 -14.33
N TYR A 161 2.57 3.23 -15.11
CA TYR A 161 2.20 4.09 -16.25
C TYR A 161 0.91 4.88 -16.02
N ASP A 162 0.23 4.65 -14.90
CA ASP A 162 -1.03 5.30 -14.56
C ASP A 162 -2.14 5.02 -15.58
N ILE A 163 -2.13 3.84 -16.20
CA ILE A 163 -3.10 3.40 -17.23
C ILE A 163 -4.15 2.46 -16.60
N GLY A 164 -5.42 2.63 -16.97
CA GLY A 164 -6.52 1.80 -16.47
C GLY A 164 -6.89 2.07 -15.02
N GLU A 165 -7.69 1.20 -14.40
CA GLU A 165 -8.08 1.25 -12.99
C GLU A 165 -8.02 -0.16 -12.41
N LEU A 166 -7.53 -0.29 -11.16
CA LEU A 166 -7.60 -1.53 -10.40
C LEU A 166 -8.46 -1.34 -9.15
N PRO A 167 -9.46 -2.20 -8.92
CA PRO A 167 -10.22 -2.21 -7.69
C PRO A 167 -9.30 -2.41 -6.49
N LEU A 168 -9.62 -1.78 -5.38
CA LEU A 168 -8.98 -2.08 -4.10
C LEU A 168 -10.11 -2.16 -3.10
N TYR A 169 -10.31 -3.32 -2.51
CA TYR A 169 -11.37 -3.49 -1.53
C TYR A 169 -10.80 -3.27 -0.13
N TYR A 170 -11.53 -2.54 0.68
CA TYR A 170 -11.18 -2.26 2.06
C TYR A 170 -12.18 -2.99 2.97
N LEU A 171 -11.65 -3.83 3.85
CA LEU A 171 -12.43 -4.47 4.90
C LEU A 171 -12.48 -3.51 6.09
N LYS A 172 -13.64 -2.88 6.30
CA LYS A 172 -13.78 -1.81 7.27
C LYS A 172 -13.81 -2.40 8.67
N ASN A 173 -12.92 -1.87 9.51
CA ASN A 173 -12.92 -2.17 10.94
C ASN A 173 -14.25 -1.72 11.56
N SER A 174 -14.72 -2.51 12.50
CA SER A 174 -15.82 -2.16 13.37
C SER A 174 -15.41 -1.06 14.34
N ASN A 175 -16.41 -0.32 14.77
CA ASN A 175 -16.29 0.76 15.74
C ASN A 175 -15.68 0.23 17.05
N GLY A 176 -14.65 0.90 17.58
CA GLY A 176 -14.05 0.56 18.89
C GLY A 176 -12.96 -0.53 18.90
N VAL A 177 -12.73 -1.28 17.82
CA VAL A 177 -11.76 -2.40 17.83
C VAL A 177 -10.38 -2.02 17.30
N LYS A 178 -9.39 -1.85 18.21
CA LYS A 178 -7.99 -1.59 17.86
C LYS A 178 -7.32 -2.90 17.50
N MET A 179 -7.13 -3.14 16.21
CA MET A 179 -6.14 -4.11 15.79
C MET A 179 -4.75 -3.55 16.11
N THR A 180 -4.20 -3.98 17.24
CA THR A 180 -2.82 -3.67 17.61
C THR A 180 -1.93 -4.78 17.06
N GLU A 181 -1.31 -4.53 15.91
CA GLU A 181 -0.06 -5.22 15.57
C GLU A 181 1.04 -4.69 16.50
N ASP A 182 2.10 -5.46 16.71
CA ASP A 182 3.33 -4.86 17.27
C ASP A 182 3.87 -3.88 16.23
N LEU A 183 3.54 -2.60 16.44
CA LEU A 183 3.88 -1.51 15.54
C LEU A 183 5.40 -1.32 15.41
N ASP A 184 6.20 -1.90 16.32
CA ASP A 184 7.65 -1.81 16.31
C ASP A 184 8.31 -2.95 15.48
N LEU A 185 7.55 -3.96 15.06
CA LEU A 185 8.04 -5.03 14.18
C LEU A 185 8.08 -4.62 12.70
N SER A 186 9.00 -5.24 11.97
CA SER A 186 9.15 -5.09 10.52
C SER A 186 7.92 -5.68 9.80
N HIS A 187 7.07 -4.84 9.23
CA HIS A 187 5.90 -5.29 8.46
C HIS A 187 6.34 -5.77 7.07
N GLY A 188 6.56 -7.07 6.89
CA GLY A 188 6.66 -7.70 5.57
C GLY A 188 5.30 -8.23 5.12
N LEU A 189 5.09 -8.34 3.80
CA LEU A 189 3.88 -8.99 3.29
C LEU A 189 4.12 -10.52 3.24
N PRO A 190 3.23 -11.35 3.84
CA PRO A 190 3.40 -12.78 3.84
C PRO A 190 3.10 -13.39 2.46
N PHE A 191 3.94 -14.32 2.02
CA PHE A 191 3.77 -15.11 0.79
C PHE A 191 4.07 -16.59 1.05
N ASN A 192 3.32 -17.19 1.98
CA ASN A 192 3.39 -18.64 2.20
C ASN A 192 2.64 -19.40 1.08
N GLY A 193 2.82 -20.72 1.01
CA GLY A 193 2.23 -21.55 -0.03
C GLY A 193 0.70 -21.42 -0.14
N TYR A 194 0.00 -21.31 0.99
CA TYR A 194 -1.45 -21.12 1.02
C TYR A 194 -1.90 -19.79 0.38
N LEU A 195 -1.22 -18.69 0.70
CA LEU A 195 -1.53 -17.38 0.11
C LEU A 195 -1.21 -17.35 -1.39
N ILE A 196 -0.15 -18.04 -1.81
CA ILE A 196 0.19 -18.19 -3.24
C ILE A 196 -0.89 -19.01 -3.96
N GLU A 197 -1.36 -20.11 -3.34
CA GLU A 197 -2.44 -20.92 -3.91
C GLU A 197 -3.75 -20.11 -4.06
N ILE A 198 -4.13 -19.33 -3.04
CA ILE A 198 -5.28 -18.42 -3.14
C ILE A 198 -5.10 -17.44 -4.30
N LEU A 199 -3.93 -16.80 -4.39
CA LEU A 199 -3.63 -15.85 -5.46
C LEU A 199 -3.72 -16.50 -6.84
N ASP A 200 -3.12 -17.68 -7.00
CA ASP A 200 -3.09 -18.37 -8.29
C ASP A 200 -4.45 -18.96 -8.66
N LYS A 201 -5.26 -19.37 -7.68
CA LYS A 201 -6.60 -19.94 -7.89
C LYS A 201 -7.65 -18.86 -8.14
N TYR A 202 -7.70 -17.86 -7.27
CA TYR A 202 -8.79 -16.87 -7.23
C TYR A 202 -8.37 -15.48 -7.73
N GLY A 203 -7.08 -15.18 -7.82
CA GLY A 203 -6.58 -13.88 -8.28
C GLY A 203 -6.58 -12.76 -7.23
N PHE A 204 -6.96 -13.08 -5.98
CA PHE A 204 -6.98 -12.12 -4.88
C PHE A 204 -5.77 -12.27 -3.97
N TYR A 205 -5.32 -11.14 -3.40
CA TYR A 205 -4.38 -11.14 -2.28
C TYR A 205 -4.95 -10.31 -1.13
N HIS A 206 -5.02 -10.89 0.07
CA HIS A 206 -5.42 -10.19 1.29
C HIS A 206 -4.19 -9.59 1.97
N LEU A 207 -4.12 -8.26 2.00
CA LEU A 207 -3.08 -7.48 2.64
C LEU A 207 -3.58 -6.95 3.98
N SER A 208 -2.95 -7.40 5.07
CA SER A 208 -3.07 -6.77 6.39
C SER A 208 -1.79 -6.01 6.70
N MET A 209 -1.91 -4.72 7.01
CA MET A 209 -0.78 -3.92 7.47
C MET A 209 -1.23 -2.81 8.42
N ILE A 210 -0.62 -2.76 9.60
CA ILE A 210 -0.89 -1.75 10.64
C ILE A 210 -2.39 -1.74 10.99
N GLY A 211 -3.05 -2.91 11.05
CA GLY A 211 -4.48 -2.98 11.39
C GLY A 211 -5.45 -2.50 10.29
N LEU A 212 -4.97 -2.23 9.08
CA LEU A 212 -5.80 -2.03 7.89
C LEU A 212 -5.75 -3.27 7.01
N ASN A 213 -6.92 -3.69 6.51
CA ASN A 213 -7.11 -4.92 5.75
C ASN A 213 -7.67 -4.61 4.37
N PHE A 214 -6.96 -5.03 3.32
CA PHE A 214 -7.31 -4.77 1.93
C PHE A 214 -7.29 -6.04 1.10
N TYR A 215 -8.24 -6.19 0.17
CA TYR A 215 -8.15 -7.19 -0.89
C TYR A 215 -7.76 -6.53 -2.21
N LEU A 216 -6.71 -7.08 -2.82
CA LEU A 216 -6.18 -6.66 -4.11
C LEU A 216 -6.66 -7.62 -5.19
N GLU A 217 -7.14 -7.08 -6.32
CA GLU A 217 -7.27 -7.83 -7.57
C GLU A 217 -5.88 -7.94 -8.21
N ALA A 218 -5.14 -8.95 -7.80
CA ALA A 218 -3.76 -9.10 -8.21
C ALA A 218 -3.60 -9.74 -9.61
N THR A 219 -4.61 -10.48 -10.08
CA THR A 219 -4.64 -11.03 -11.45
C THR A 219 -6.05 -10.96 -12.03
N GLU A 220 -6.18 -11.16 -13.35
CA GLU A 220 -7.47 -11.17 -14.04
C GLU A 220 -8.45 -12.24 -13.54
N LYS A 221 -7.95 -13.29 -12.87
CA LYS A 221 -8.83 -14.31 -12.27
C LYS A 221 -9.77 -13.72 -11.22
N ALA A 222 -9.39 -12.62 -10.57
CA ALA A 222 -10.21 -11.96 -9.56
C ALA A 222 -11.62 -11.63 -10.06
N LYS A 223 -11.74 -11.19 -11.31
CA LYS A 223 -13.03 -10.83 -11.94
C LYS A 223 -13.98 -12.00 -12.08
N LEU A 224 -13.44 -13.22 -12.22
CA LEU A 224 -14.21 -14.45 -12.36
C LEU A 224 -14.51 -15.11 -11.00
N ASN A 225 -13.90 -14.63 -9.92
CA ASN A 225 -13.94 -15.24 -8.60
C ASN A 225 -14.39 -14.25 -7.51
N LEU A 226 -15.31 -13.33 -7.85
CA LEU A 226 -15.85 -12.38 -6.87
C LEU A 226 -16.57 -13.08 -5.70
N ASP A 227 -17.10 -14.28 -5.93
CA ASP A 227 -17.70 -15.13 -4.91
C ASP A 227 -16.70 -15.50 -3.80
N TYR A 228 -15.43 -15.77 -4.15
CA TYR A 228 -14.36 -15.96 -3.18
C TYR A 228 -14.20 -14.74 -2.27
N LEU A 229 -14.09 -13.55 -2.87
CA LEU A 229 -13.93 -12.29 -2.11
C LEU A 229 -15.08 -12.09 -1.12
N ILE A 230 -16.32 -12.25 -1.59
CA ILE A 230 -17.50 -12.10 -0.73
C ILE A 230 -17.50 -13.14 0.38
N LYS A 231 -17.26 -14.42 0.07
CA LYS A 231 -17.25 -15.50 1.06
C LYS A 231 -16.16 -15.31 2.12
N ASP A 232 -14.93 -15.00 1.70
CA ASP A 232 -13.81 -14.79 2.60
C ASP A 232 -14.01 -13.54 3.46
N SER A 233 -14.49 -12.44 2.88
CA SER A 233 -14.80 -11.23 3.64
C SER A 233 -15.93 -11.46 4.66
N ASN A 234 -16.98 -12.21 4.30
CA ASN A 234 -18.08 -12.53 5.21
C ASN A 234 -17.62 -13.43 6.35
N HIS A 235 -16.69 -14.34 6.09
CA HIS A 235 -16.06 -15.15 7.12
C HIS A 235 -15.28 -14.28 8.13
N LEU A 236 -14.50 -13.31 7.65
CA LEU A 236 -13.78 -12.38 8.52
C LEU A 236 -14.71 -11.41 9.27
N ILE A 237 -15.78 -10.93 8.62
CA ILE A 237 -16.81 -10.10 9.25
C ILE A 237 -17.48 -10.86 10.39
N GLY A 238 -17.90 -12.11 10.14
CA GLY A 238 -18.50 -12.98 11.15
C GLY A 238 -19.66 -12.29 11.87
N THR A 239 -19.50 -12.04 13.17
CA THR A 239 -20.50 -11.37 14.02
C THR A 239 -20.57 -9.85 13.85
N GLY A 240 -19.66 -9.27 13.05
CA GLY A 240 -19.51 -7.82 12.96
C GLY A 240 -18.64 -7.22 14.07
N PHE A 241 -18.01 -8.04 14.91
CA PHE A 241 -17.24 -7.53 16.05
C PHE A 241 -15.95 -6.83 15.62
N VAL A 242 -15.15 -7.44 14.73
CA VAL A 242 -13.86 -6.89 14.27
C VAL A 242 -14.01 -6.07 13.00
N PHE A 243 -14.76 -6.57 12.03
CA PHE A 243 -15.02 -5.92 10.75
C PHE A 243 -16.52 -5.80 10.54
N LYS A 244 -16.96 -4.72 9.90
CA LYS A 244 -18.39 -4.43 9.70
C LYS A 244 -18.87 -4.62 8.28
N GLU A 245 -18.03 -4.31 7.29
CA GLU A 245 -18.41 -4.39 5.87
C GLU A 245 -17.17 -4.41 4.97
N LEU A 246 -17.32 -5.01 3.79
CA LEU A 246 -16.38 -4.89 2.69
C LEU A 246 -16.87 -3.80 1.72
N ILE A 247 -16.01 -2.86 1.36
CA ILE A 247 -16.30 -1.86 0.33
C ILE A 247 -15.22 -1.84 -0.74
N GLU A 248 -15.57 -1.49 -1.97
CA GLU A 248 -14.55 -1.05 -2.93
C GLU A 248 -14.16 0.39 -2.58
N LEU A 249 -12.87 0.63 -2.39
CA LEU A 249 -12.35 1.96 -2.07
C LEU A 249 -12.47 2.88 -3.30
N LYS A 250 -13.42 3.81 -3.28
CA LYS A 250 -13.57 4.84 -4.31
C LYS A 250 -12.84 6.12 -3.92
N LYS A 251 -12.79 6.43 -2.63
CA LYS A 251 -12.14 7.62 -2.07
C LYS A 251 -11.45 7.30 -0.75
N LEU A 252 -10.27 7.89 -0.55
CA LEU A 252 -9.47 7.69 0.67
C LEU A 252 -10.17 8.04 1.98
N ASN A 253 -11.17 8.93 1.98
CA ASN A 253 -11.93 9.27 3.19
C ASN A 253 -12.95 8.20 3.61
N GLU A 254 -13.14 7.15 2.81
CA GLU A 254 -13.95 5.98 3.18
C GLU A 254 -13.20 5.05 4.15
N ILE A 255 -11.87 5.16 4.19
CA ILE A 255 -11.05 4.55 5.23
C ILE A 255 -11.15 5.43 6.47
N ASP A 256 -11.65 4.87 7.57
CA ASP A 256 -11.67 5.57 8.85
C ASP A 256 -10.27 5.59 9.47
N PHE A 257 -9.42 6.47 8.96
CA PHE A 257 -8.13 6.77 9.59
C PHE A 257 -8.30 7.51 10.91
N THR A 258 -9.51 7.84 11.34
CA THR A 258 -9.75 8.94 12.29
C THR A 258 -10.26 8.48 13.64
N LEU A 259 -10.51 7.17 13.78
CA LEU A 259 -11.11 6.54 14.96
C LEU A 259 -12.39 7.27 15.42
N ARG A 260 -13.10 7.97 14.53
CA ARG A 260 -14.20 8.88 14.91
C ARG A 260 -15.46 8.15 15.32
N ASN A 261 -15.62 6.91 14.88
CA ASN A 261 -16.74 6.07 15.26
C ASN A 261 -16.35 5.13 16.41
N TRP A 262 -15.50 5.55 17.34
CA TRP A 262 -14.94 4.71 18.40
C TRP A 262 -15.35 5.19 19.79
N ASP A 263 -16.53 5.79 19.86
CA ASP A 263 -17.26 6.09 21.09
C ASP A 263 -18.19 4.91 21.42
#